data_AF-A0A7W4HKT2-F1
#
_entry.id   AF-A0A7W4HKT2-F1
#
_cell.length_a   1.000
_cell.length_b   1.000
_cell.length_c   1.000
_cell.angle_alpha   90.00
_cell.angle_beta   90.00
_cell.angle_gamma   90.00
#
_symmetry.space_group_name_H-M   'P 1'
#
loop_
_entity.id
_entity.type
_entity.pdbx_description
1 polymer ?
#
loop_
_entity_poly.entity_id
_entity_poly.type
_entity_poly.pdbx_seq_one_letter_code
_entity_poly.pdbx_strand_id
1 'polypeptide(L)'
;MITTLSEAKKYAIEQVKKFSEDGLFPDEEVIIETGVEEEFFSKIEGLVSEEEFAQAQTENSEELESYLFHRIPNYVTLLQEATTEFLAEYLS
;
A
#
# COMPACT_ATOMS: atom_id res chain seq x y z
N MET A 1 13.68 -1.55 -4.11
CA MET A 1 12.97 -0.31 -4.50
C MET A 1 11.52 -0.71 -4.61
N ILE A 2 10.62 -0.02 -3.90
CA ILE A 2 9.18 -0.36 -3.89
C ILE A 2 8.58 0.16 -5.19
N THR A 3 7.99 -0.74 -5.97
CA THR A 3 7.36 -0.44 -7.27
C THR A 3 5.93 -0.96 -7.36
N THR A 4 5.57 -1.94 -6.52
CA THR A 4 4.21 -2.50 -6.42
C THR A 4 3.68 -2.43 -4.98
N LEU A 5 2.36 -2.40 -4.83
CA LEU A 5 1.67 -2.40 -3.54
C LEU A 5 2.01 -3.66 -2.74
N SER A 6 2.17 -4.80 -3.42
CA SER A 6 2.65 -6.04 -2.80
C SER A 6 4.07 -5.91 -2.22
N GLU A 7 4.97 -5.20 -2.91
CA GLU A 7 6.30 -4.89 -2.38
C GLU A 7 6.24 -3.91 -1.20
N ALA A 8 5.37 -2.91 -1.27
CA ALA A 8 5.17 -1.93 -0.21
C ALA A 8 4.73 -2.58 1.10
N LYS A 9 3.71 -3.44 1.04
CA LYS A 9 3.21 -4.24 2.16
C LYS A 9 4.30 -5.11 2.79
N LYS A 10 5.00 -5.89 1.97
CA LYS A 10 6.12 -6.75 2.43
C LYS A 10 7.20 -5.92 3.09
N TYR A 11 7.57 -4.80 2.47
CA TYR A 11 8.57 -3.90 3.03
C TYR A 11 8.14 -3.35 4.39
N ALA A 12 6.88 -2.91 4.54
CA ALA A 12 6.37 -2.39 5.80
C ALA A 12 6.42 -3.44 6.91
N ILE A 13 5.95 -4.67 6.64
CA ILE A 13 6.05 -5.81 7.57
C ILE A 13 7.51 -6.06 7.97
N GLU A 14 8.43 -6.09 7.01
CA GLU A 14 9.86 -6.29 7.30
C GLU A 14 10.46 -5.17 8.14
N GLN A 15 10.03 -3.91 7.96
CA GLN A 15 10.50 -2.82 8.80
C GLN A 15 9.97 -2.96 10.22
N VAL A 16 8.67 -3.20 10.39
CA VAL A 16 8.07 -3.36 11.73
C VAL A 16 8.68 -4.55 12.46
N LYS A 17 8.91 -5.68 11.79
CA LYS A 17 9.58 -6.86 12.37
C LYS A 17 10.97 -6.56 12.93
N LYS A 18 11.70 -5.58 12.41
CA LYS A 18 13.03 -5.20 12.96
C LYS A 18 12.93 -4.56 14.33
N PHE A 19 11.78 -4.00 14.68
CA PHE A 19 11.52 -3.36 15.96
C PHE A 19 10.72 -4.24 16.93
N SER A 20 10.20 -5.39 16.47
CA SER A 20 9.53 -6.36 17.33
C SER A 20 10.47 -7.50 17.72
N GLU A 21 10.81 -7.60 19.01
CA GLU A 21 11.69 -8.66 19.54
C GLU A 21 11.07 -10.06 19.42
N ASP A 22 9.75 -10.16 19.49
CA ASP A 22 9.00 -11.43 19.46
C ASP A 22 8.48 -11.79 18.04
N GLY A 23 8.76 -10.94 17.04
CA GLY A 23 8.17 -11.04 15.71
C GLY A 23 6.76 -10.42 15.63
N LEU A 24 6.03 -10.69 14.55
CA LEU A 24 4.66 -10.21 14.37
C LEU A 24 3.69 -11.38 14.39
N PHE A 25 2.55 -11.19 15.04
CA PHE A 25 1.42 -12.09 14.90
C PHE A 25 0.78 -11.94 13.50
N PRO A 26 0.18 -13.00 12.93
CA PRO A 26 -0.47 -12.92 11.63
C PRO A 26 -1.52 -11.80 11.52
N ASP A 27 -2.25 -11.54 12.59
CA ASP A 27 -3.26 -10.46 12.62
C ASP A 27 -2.60 -9.07 12.54
N GLU A 28 -1.40 -8.90 13.11
CA GLU A 28 -0.63 -7.65 12.99
C GLU A 28 -0.10 -7.44 11.59
N GLU A 29 0.32 -8.52 10.90
CA GLU A 29 0.71 -8.42 9.49
C GLU A 29 -0.45 -7.90 8.64
N VAL A 30 -1.67 -8.42 8.85
CA VAL A 30 -2.88 -7.94 8.15
C VAL A 30 -3.15 -6.47 8.46
N ILE A 31 -3.02 -6.04 9.72
CA ILE A 31 -3.19 -4.63 10.09
C ILE A 31 -2.19 -3.73 9.35
N ILE A 32 -0.93 -4.16 9.24
CA ILE A 32 0.11 -3.43 8.52
C ILE A 32 -0.21 -3.38 7.01
N GLU A 33 -0.63 -4.50 6.43
CA GLU A 33 -1.00 -4.55 5.01
C GLU A 33 -2.15 -3.59 4.70
N THR A 34 -3.21 -3.61 5.51
CA THR A 34 -4.37 -2.73 5.37
C THR A 34 -3.97 -1.27 5.58
N GLY A 35 -3.14 -0.96 6.58
CA GLY A 35 -2.70 0.41 6.83
C GLY A 35 -1.90 1.01 5.66
N VAL A 36 -1.02 0.23 5.04
CA VAL A 36 -0.30 0.66 3.82
C VAL A 36 -1.26 0.90 2.65
N GLU A 37 -2.28 0.06 2.49
CA GLU A 37 -3.31 0.24 1.44
C GLU A 37 -4.15 1.49 1.65
N GLU A 38 -4.64 1.70 2.86
CA GLU A 38 -5.47 2.85 3.22
C GLU A 38 -4.70 4.16 3.00
N GLU A 39 -3.44 4.22 3.43
CA GLU A 39 -2.60 5.40 3.24
C GLU A 39 -2.34 5.66 1.74
N PHE A 40 -2.07 4.60 0.98
CA PHE A 40 -1.86 4.73 -0.46
C PHE A 40 -3.13 5.16 -1.20
N PHE A 41 -4.27 4.53 -0.91
CA PHE A 41 -5.54 4.85 -1.55
C PHE A 41 -6.03 6.26 -1.21
N SER A 42 -5.79 6.73 0.01
CA SER A 42 -6.06 8.11 0.40
C SER A 42 -5.27 9.12 -0.44
N LYS A 43 -4.02 8.81 -0.80
CA LYS A 43 -3.19 9.69 -1.66
C LYS A 43 -3.62 9.73 -3.11
N ILE A 44 -4.26 8.66 -3.61
CA ILE A 44 -4.71 8.57 -4.99
C ILE A 44 -6.19 8.89 -5.16
N GLU A 45 -6.89 9.14 -4.04
CA GLU A 45 -8.27 9.62 -4.03
C GLU A 45 -8.38 10.91 -4.87
N GLY A 46 -9.32 10.93 -5.81
CA GLY A 46 -9.49 12.04 -6.75
C GLY A 46 -8.50 12.09 -7.93
N LEU A 47 -7.46 11.24 -7.96
CA LEU A 47 -6.60 11.06 -9.15
C LEU A 47 -7.17 10.03 -10.13
N VAL A 48 -8.02 9.14 -9.63
CA VAL A 48 -8.69 8.07 -10.38
C VAL A 48 -10.21 8.22 -10.27
N SER A 49 -10.93 7.76 -11.29
CA SER A 49 -12.39 7.71 -11.26
C SER A 49 -12.85 6.61 -10.31
N GLU A 50 -13.80 6.92 -9.42
CA GLU A 50 -14.39 5.91 -8.52
C GLU A 50 -15.02 4.74 -9.30
N GLU A 51 -15.64 5.03 -10.45
CA GLU A 51 -16.28 4.01 -11.30
C GLU A 51 -15.25 3.06 -11.93
N GLU A 52 -14.17 3.60 -12.49
CA GLU A 52 -13.09 2.81 -13.10
C GLU A 52 -12.32 2.02 -12.03
N PHE A 53 -12.11 2.62 -10.86
CA PHE A 53 -11.46 1.97 -9.72
C PHE A 53 -12.29 0.80 -9.21
N ALA A 54 -13.59 0.99 -9.00
CA ALA A 54 -14.50 -0.07 -8.54
C ALA A 54 -14.54 -1.22 -9.55
N GLN A 55 -14.59 -0.92 -10.85
CA GLN A 55 -14.54 -1.94 -11.89
C GLN A 55 -13.24 -2.75 -11.83
N ALA A 56 -12.08 -2.10 -11.80
CA ALA A 56 -10.78 -2.77 -11.74
C ALA A 56 -10.61 -3.60 -10.45
N GLN A 57 -11.11 -3.10 -9.32
CA GLN A 57 -11.11 -3.82 -8.04
C GLN A 57 -11.99 -5.09 -8.07
N THR A 58 -13.07 -5.09 -8.84
CA THR A 58 -13.99 -6.24 -8.95
C THR A 58 -13.41 -7.37 -9.79
N GLU A 59 -12.47 -7.08 -10.69
CA GLU A 59 -11.83 -8.08 -11.55
C GLU A 59 -10.77 -8.89 -10.79
N ASN A 60 -9.71 -8.25 -10.29
CA ASN A 60 -8.74 -8.80 -9.34
C ASN A 60 -7.69 -7.72 -8.94
N SER A 61 -6.82 -8.05 -7.98
CA SER A 61 -5.78 -7.13 -7.48
C SER A 61 -4.68 -6.80 -8.50
N GLU A 62 -4.38 -7.70 -9.44
CA GLU A 62 -3.35 -7.48 -10.48
C GLU A 62 -3.84 -6.48 -11.54
N GLU A 63 -5.11 -6.60 -11.95
CA GLU A 63 -5.77 -5.66 -12.86
C GLU A 63 -5.95 -4.29 -12.23
N LEU A 64 -6.31 -4.23 -10.94
CA LEU A 64 -6.36 -2.97 -10.19
C LEU A 64 -4.98 -2.28 -10.15
N GLU A 65 -3.94 -3.00 -9.77
CA GLU A 65 -2.58 -2.45 -9.71
C GLU A 65 -2.09 -1.97 -11.08
N SER A 66 -2.32 -2.77 -12.13
CA SER A 66 -2.01 -2.40 -13.51
C SER A 66 -2.75 -1.13 -13.93
N TYR A 67 -4.05 -1.03 -13.66
CA TYR A 67 -4.86 0.17 -13.94
C TYR A 67 -4.26 1.39 -13.24
N LEU A 68 -4.01 1.30 -11.93
CA LEU A 68 -3.47 2.40 -11.13
C LEU A 68 -2.09 2.84 -11.63
N PHE A 69 -1.21 1.90 -11.96
CA PHE A 69 0.13 2.18 -12.47
C PHE A 69 0.09 2.96 -13.80
N HIS A 70 -0.80 2.58 -14.72
CA HIS A 70 -0.92 3.27 -16.01
C HIS A 70 -1.65 4.60 -15.90
N ARG A 71 -2.58 4.73 -14.94
CA ARG A 71 -3.42 5.93 -14.80
C ARG A 71 -2.75 7.05 -14.03
N ILE A 72 -1.93 6.72 -13.03
CA ILE A 72 -1.35 7.67 -12.09
C ILE A 72 0.11 7.97 -12.48
N PRO A 73 0.43 9.18 -12.96
CA PRO A 73 1.77 9.51 -13.46
C PRO A 73 2.91 9.35 -12.44
N ASN A 74 2.59 9.48 -11.15
CA ASN A 74 3.55 9.40 -10.04
C ASN A 74 3.27 8.19 -9.12
N TYR A 75 2.66 7.12 -9.63
CA TYR A 75 2.25 5.93 -8.85
C TYR A 75 3.33 5.46 -7.88
N VAL A 76 4.54 5.21 -8.40
CA VAL A 76 5.67 4.68 -7.61
C VAL A 76 6.08 5.66 -6.49
N THR A 77 6.08 6.95 -6.78
CA THR A 77 6.42 7.98 -5.78
C THR A 77 5.37 8.05 -4.68
N LEU A 78 4.07 8.10 -5.04
CA LEU A 78 2.97 8.14 -4.08
C LEU A 78 2.93 6.88 -3.21
N LEU A 79 3.25 5.72 -3.79
CA LEU A 79 3.34 4.47 -3.05
C LEU A 79 4.51 4.47 -2.04
N GLN A 80 5.66 5.02 -2.44
CA GLN A 80 6.81 5.16 -1.54
C GLN A 80 6.55 6.16 -0.41
N GLU A 81 5.90 7.29 -0.72
CA GLU A 81 5.47 8.28 0.26
C GLU A 81 4.49 7.67 1.25
N ALA A 82 3.42 7.02 0.77
CA ALA A 82 2.44 6.33 1.62
C ALA A 82 3.07 5.30 2.55
N THR A 83 3.97 4.46 2.02
CA THR A 83 4.66 3.46 2.84
C THR A 83 5.54 4.11 3.92
N THR A 84 6.18 5.23 3.58
CA THR A 84 7.05 5.96 4.51
C THR A 84 6.25 6.65 5.61
N GLU A 85 5.15 7.30 5.24
CA GLU A 85 4.25 7.98 6.17
C GLU A 85 3.57 6.97 7.10
N PHE A 86 3.02 5.89 6.56
CA PHE A 86 2.47 4.79 7.36
C PHE A 86 3.48 4.27 8.39
N LEU A 87 4.71 3.98 7.96
CA LEU A 87 5.75 3.48 8.88
C LEU A 87 6.14 4.51 9.94
N ALA A 88 6.17 5.79 9.60
CA ALA A 88 6.48 6.85 10.56
C ALA A 88 5.39 6.97 11.63
N GLU A 89 4.12 6.82 11.26
CA GLU A 89 3.00 6.85 12.19
C GLU A 89 2.91 5.57 13.03
N TYR A 90 3.07 4.41 12.39
CA TYR A 90 2.93 3.11 13.05
C TYR A 90 4.04 2.83 14.07
N LEU A 91 5.26 3.32 13.82
CA LEU A 91 6.43 3.09 14.69
C LEU A 91 6.71 4.22 15.70
N SER A 92 5.89 5.28 15.71
CA SER A 92 6.03 6.39 16.67
C SER A 92 5.43 6.07 18.04
#